data_AF-A0A556VCT0-F1
#
_entry.id   AF-A0A556VCT0-F1
#
_cell.length_a   1.000
_cell.length_b   1.000
_cell.length_c   1.000
_cell.angle_alpha   90.00
_cell.angle_beta   90.00
_cell.angle_gamma   90.00
#
_symmetry.space_group_name_H-M   'P 1'
#
loop_
_entity.id
_entity.type
_entity.pdbx_description
1 polymer ?
#
loop_
_entity_poly.entity_id
_entity_poly.type
_entity_poly.pdbx_seq_one_letter_code
_entity_poly.pdbx_strand_id
1 'polypeptide(L)'
;MPLARSISVTSLSGLEEWDEEFDLEDAVLFEIAWEVANKVGGIYTVIQTKARLTCEEWGENYFLVGPYVESNVRTQVELIEPPNAALRRTIDKMNSSGCKFNVDKEAGDRQIYHRYCLERAAARCAHVFTTVSKITAIEAEHLLKRKPDIITPNGLNVKKFSAMHEFQNLHAQSKARIQEFIRGHFYGHLDFNLDKTVFLFIAGRYEFSNKGADIFLEALARLNYLLRVNHSQVTVIAFFIMPARTNNFNVETLKGQAVRKQLWDTAQTVKERFGKKLYESLLVGQLPEVSKMLDKEDFTMMKRAIFATQRQCLPPYYVSARHMALAKAFPETYIYELHDPTSATGFRYPRPASVPPSPAHSLHSSPHHSEAEDEDEAYDEDLEAEKDRLNIRQPFNLPMKNNNNKSLAVDLPEKN
;
A
#
# COMPACT_ATOMS: atom_id res chain seq x y z
N MET A 1 -10.56 -2.62 -37.11
CA MET A 1 -11.58 -1.55 -37.25
C MET A 1 -11.48 -0.70 -36.00
N PRO A 2 -11.42 0.63 -36.11
CA PRO A 2 -11.65 1.50 -34.96
C PRO A 2 -13.08 1.30 -34.44
N LEU A 3 -13.30 1.53 -33.14
CA LEU A 3 -14.65 1.58 -32.58
C LEU A 3 -15.29 2.91 -32.99
N ALA A 4 -16.53 2.85 -33.50
CA ALA A 4 -17.28 4.07 -33.82
C ALA A 4 -17.52 4.89 -32.53
N ARG A 5 -17.02 6.13 -32.51
CA ARG A 5 -17.19 7.07 -31.40
C ARG A 5 -18.62 7.62 -31.42
N SER A 6 -19.54 6.99 -30.69
CA SER A 6 -20.93 7.47 -30.56
C SER A 6 -21.03 8.60 -29.52
N ILE A 7 -21.44 9.79 -29.95
CA ILE A 7 -21.76 10.92 -29.06
C ILE A 7 -23.14 10.69 -28.39
N SER A 8 -23.33 11.21 -27.17
CA SER A 8 -24.61 11.26 -26.46
C SER A 8 -24.89 12.68 -25.93
N VAL A 9 -25.52 13.53 -26.75
CA VAL A 9 -25.92 14.89 -26.35
C VAL A 9 -27.29 14.85 -25.68
N THR A 10 -27.34 14.87 -24.35
CA THR A 10 -28.62 14.80 -23.58
C THR A 10 -28.67 15.68 -22.33
N SER A 11 -28.02 16.86 -22.34
CA SER A 11 -28.10 17.83 -21.24
C SER A 11 -27.82 19.29 -21.62
N LEU A 12 -28.25 19.73 -22.81
CA LEU A 12 -28.18 21.12 -23.27
C LEU A 12 -29.54 21.65 -23.75
N SER A 13 -30.54 21.63 -22.87
CA SER A 13 -31.84 22.25 -23.12
C SER A 13 -31.74 23.79 -23.07
N GLY A 14 -31.17 24.38 -24.13
CA GLY A 14 -30.88 25.82 -24.21
C GLY A 14 -29.68 26.23 -25.07
N LEU A 15 -28.97 25.28 -25.70
CA LEU A 15 -28.17 25.56 -26.90
C LEU A 15 -28.90 24.98 -28.12
N GLU A 16 -28.70 25.61 -29.27
CA GLU A 16 -29.25 25.14 -30.56
C GLU A 16 -28.70 23.76 -30.91
N GLU A 17 -29.45 22.98 -31.68
CA GLU A 17 -29.09 21.60 -32.03
C GLU A 17 -27.78 21.61 -32.84
N TRP A 18 -26.74 20.96 -32.31
CA TRP A 18 -25.42 20.85 -32.96
C TRP A 18 -25.50 19.83 -34.10
N ASP A 19 -26.09 20.25 -35.22
CA ASP A 19 -26.20 19.49 -36.48
C ASP A 19 -24.90 19.47 -37.30
N GLU A 20 -23.84 20.14 -36.84
CA GLU A 20 -22.51 20.09 -37.46
C GLU A 20 -21.78 18.78 -37.09
N GLU A 21 -21.16 18.12 -38.07
CA GLU A 21 -20.26 16.98 -37.82
C GLU A 21 -19.04 17.46 -37.03
N PHE A 22 -19.08 17.30 -35.71
CA PHE A 22 -17.99 17.68 -34.82
C PHE A 22 -16.71 16.89 -35.17
N ASP A 23 -15.69 17.58 -35.70
CA ASP A 23 -14.45 16.93 -36.07
C ASP A 23 -13.73 16.38 -34.83
N LEU A 24 -13.51 15.07 -34.84
CA LEU A 24 -12.92 14.32 -33.75
C LEU A 24 -11.38 14.43 -33.72
N GLU A 25 -10.77 15.11 -34.69
CA GLU A 25 -9.35 15.49 -34.69
C GLU A 25 -9.09 16.75 -33.84
N ASP A 26 -10.03 17.70 -33.78
CA ASP A 26 -9.99 18.90 -32.90
C ASP A 26 -10.37 18.60 -31.42
N ALA A 27 -10.71 17.34 -31.11
CA ALA A 27 -11.13 16.93 -29.78
C ALA A 27 -9.98 16.90 -28.76
N VAL A 28 -10.08 17.71 -27.70
CA VAL A 28 -9.09 17.76 -26.59
C VAL A 28 -9.57 16.96 -25.38
N LEU A 29 -8.73 16.03 -24.90
CA LEU A 29 -9.00 15.16 -23.76
C LEU A 29 -8.24 15.60 -22.50
N PHE A 30 -8.97 16.06 -21.49
CA PHE A 30 -8.42 16.34 -20.15
C PHE A 30 -8.76 15.19 -19.18
N GLU A 31 -7.75 14.48 -18.70
CA GLU A 31 -7.90 13.47 -17.63
C GLU A 31 -7.42 14.06 -16.30
N ILE A 32 -8.36 14.24 -15.36
CA ILE A 32 -8.15 14.98 -14.11
C ILE A 32 -8.19 14.01 -12.92
N ALA A 33 -7.11 13.95 -12.12
CA ALA A 33 -7.12 13.16 -10.90
C ALA A 33 -6.12 13.65 -9.83
N TRP A 34 -6.46 13.44 -8.57
CA TRP A 34 -5.59 13.76 -7.42
C TRP A 34 -4.23 13.04 -7.45
N GLU A 35 -4.15 11.90 -8.15
CA GLU A 35 -2.93 11.09 -8.27
C GLU A 35 -2.08 11.40 -9.52
N VAL A 36 -2.46 12.37 -10.36
CA VAL A 36 -1.61 12.86 -11.47
C VAL A 36 -0.34 13.50 -10.87
N ALA A 37 0.84 13.02 -11.32
CA ALA A 37 2.16 13.37 -10.78
C ALA A 37 2.31 13.19 -9.24
N ASN A 38 1.40 12.47 -8.59
CA ASN A 38 1.27 12.45 -7.14
C ASN A 38 0.93 11.04 -6.64
N LYS A 39 1.96 10.24 -6.31
CA LYS A 39 1.80 8.82 -5.99
C LYS A 39 1.22 8.57 -4.59
N VAL A 40 -0.10 8.65 -4.47
CA VAL A 40 -0.83 8.44 -3.21
C VAL A 40 -1.36 7.01 -3.07
N GLY A 41 -1.67 6.32 -4.17
CA GLY A 41 -2.44 5.09 -4.14
C GLY A 41 -2.41 4.26 -5.43
N GLY A 42 -3.58 3.75 -5.80
CA GLY A 42 -3.76 2.88 -6.96
C GLY A 42 -4.00 3.63 -8.26
N ILE A 43 -4.59 4.84 -8.19
CA ILE A 43 -5.02 5.60 -9.38
C ILE A 43 -3.78 6.10 -10.14
N TYR A 44 -2.70 6.46 -9.44
CA TYR A 44 -1.39 6.74 -10.05
C TYR A 44 -0.94 5.61 -10.98
N THR A 45 -1.13 4.35 -10.57
CA THR A 45 -0.69 3.20 -11.36
C THR A 45 -1.61 2.97 -12.56
N VAL A 46 -2.92 3.20 -12.42
CA VAL A 46 -3.88 3.13 -13.55
C VAL A 46 -3.56 4.21 -14.59
N ILE A 47 -3.35 5.46 -14.16
CA ILE A 47 -2.99 6.56 -15.06
C ILE A 47 -1.62 6.30 -15.70
N GLN A 48 -0.59 5.93 -14.92
CA GLN A 48 0.75 5.64 -15.42
C GLN A 48 0.77 4.49 -16.45
N THR A 49 -0.03 3.43 -16.27
CA THR A 49 -0.10 2.34 -17.25
C THR A 49 -0.93 2.72 -18.47
N LYS A 50 -2.05 3.43 -18.29
CA LYS A 50 -2.94 3.84 -19.39
C LYS A 50 -2.33 4.94 -20.27
N ALA A 51 -1.59 5.89 -19.69
CA ALA A 51 -1.15 7.12 -20.37
C ALA A 51 -0.48 6.86 -21.73
N ARG A 52 0.40 5.87 -21.84
CA ARG A 52 1.04 5.50 -23.12
C ARG A 52 0.01 5.15 -24.21
N LEU A 53 -1.00 4.35 -23.87
CA LEU A 53 -2.07 3.99 -24.82
C LEU A 53 -2.98 5.19 -25.12
N THR A 54 -3.23 6.09 -24.15
CA THR A 54 -3.94 7.35 -24.45
C THR A 54 -3.15 8.21 -25.42
N CYS A 55 -1.84 8.38 -25.23
CA CYS A 55 -0.97 9.14 -26.15
C CYS A 55 -0.86 8.49 -27.53
N GLU A 56 -0.85 7.16 -27.62
CA GLU A 56 -0.89 6.40 -28.89
C GLU A 56 -2.21 6.63 -29.68
N GLU A 57 -3.31 7.05 -29.03
CA GLU A 57 -4.60 7.37 -29.67
C GLU A 57 -4.91 8.88 -29.81
N TRP A 58 -4.37 9.75 -28.95
CA TRP A 58 -4.75 11.18 -28.85
C TRP A 58 -3.59 12.16 -29.08
N GLY A 59 -2.34 11.69 -29.17
CA GLY A 59 -1.19 12.55 -29.46
C GLY A 59 -1.04 13.72 -28.48
N GLU A 60 -0.88 14.94 -29.04
CA GLU A 60 -0.73 16.19 -28.29
C GLU A 60 -2.05 16.73 -27.71
N ASN A 61 -3.20 16.21 -28.14
CA ASN A 61 -4.52 16.64 -27.66
C ASN A 61 -4.93 16.00 -26.32
N TYR A 62 -4.04 15.24 -25.66
CA TYR A 62 -4.29 14.60 -24.37
C TYR A 62 -3.46 15.23 -23.24
N PHE A 63 -4.17 15.73 -22.23
CA PHE A 63 -3.61 16.47 -21.10
C PHE A 63 -3.99 15.82 -19.77
N LEU A 64 -3.02 15.71 -18.86
CA LEU A 64 -3.24 15.26 -17.48
C LEU A 64 -3.26 16.45 -16.53
N VAL A 65 -4.24 16.50 -15.64
CA VAL A 65 -4.40 17.59 -14.65
C VAL A 65 -4.40 17.02 -13.22
N GLY A 66 -3.57 17.62 -12.36
CA GLY A 66 -3.37 17.16 -10.98
C GLY A 66 -3.02 18.29 -10.01
N PRO A 67 -2.99 18.00 -8.70
CA PRO A 67 -2.59 18.97 -7.68
C PRO A 67 -1.10 19.26 -7.77
N TYR A 68 -0.72 20.53 -7.70
CA TYR A 68 0.69 20.92 -7.62
C TYR A 68 1.28 20.53 -6.26
N VAL A 69 2.21 19.56 -6.26
CA VAL A 69 2.95 19.14 -5.07
C VAL A 69 4.44 19.29 -5.38
N GLU A 70 5.05 20.39 -4.92
CA GLU A 70 6.38 20.87 -5.33
C GLU A 70 7.47 19.79 -5.32
N SER A 71 7.54 18.97 -4.25
CA SER A 71 8.51 17.89 -4.09
C SER A 71 8.36 16.76 -5.12
N ASN A 72 7.13 16.47 -5.53
CA ASN A 72 6.84 15.48 -6.57
C ASN A 72 7.06 16.07 -7.97
N VAL A 73 6.62 17.31 -8.20
CA VAL A 73 6.79 18.02 -9.49
C VAL A 73 8.27 18.10 -9.87
N ARG A 74 9.14 18.52 -8.93
CA ARG A 74 10.60 18.58 -9.10
C ARG A 74 11.30 17.24 -9.44
N THR A 75 10.60 16.11 -9.34
CA THR A 75 11.18 14.76 -9.57
C THR A 75 10.44 13.92 -10.62
N GLN A 76 9.25 14.34 -11.06
CA GLN A 76 8.37 13.55 -11.95
C GLN A 76 7.80 14.35 -13.13
N VAL A 77 8.03 15.66 -13.21
CA VAL A 77 7.45 16.55 -14.22
C VAL A 77 8.54 17.42 -14.84
N GLU A 78 8.63 17.42 -16.17
CA GLU A 78 9.38 18.42 -16.92
C GLU A 78 8.52 19.68 -17.07
N LEU A 79 9.06 20.84 -16.67
CA LEU A 79 8.31 22.10 -16.68
C LEU A 79 8.39 22.75 -18.07
N ILE A 80 7.24 22.82 -18.75
CA ILE A 80 7.08 23.47 -20.05
C ILE A 80 6.09 24.64 -19.95
N GLU A 81 6.24 25.65 -20.81
CA GLU A 81 5.25 26.73 -20.90
C GLU A 81 3.98 26.26 -21.64
N PRO A 82 2.77 26.59 -21.16
CA PRO A 82 1.52 26.09 -21.75
C PRO A 82 1.19 26.83 -23.06
N PRO A 83 0.98 26.12 -24.19
CA PRO A 83 0.90 26.75 -25.52
C PRO A 83 -0.44 27.45 -25.83
N ASN A 84 -1.51 27.19 -25.09
CA ASN A 84 -2.87 27.62 -25.45
C ASN A 84 -3.50 28.60 -24.43
N ALA A 85 -3.91 29.77 -24.92
CA ALA A 85 -4.54 30.83 -24.12
C ALA A 85 -5.96 30.51 -23.61
N ALA A 86 -6.64 29.49 -24.15
CA ALA A 86 -7.97 29.07 -23.68
C ALA A 86 -7.91 28.41 -22.30
N LEU A 87 -6.92 27.55 -22.07
CA LEU A 87 -6.70 26.83 -20.80
C LEU A 87 -6.65 27.78 -19.59
N ARG A 88 -5.98 28.93 -19.76
CA ARG A 88 -5.82 29.95 -18.71
C ARG A 88 -7.15 30.56 -18.24
N ARG A 89 -8.17 30.62 -19.09
CA ARG A 89 -9.47 31.27 -18.81
C ARG A 89 -10.52 30.34 -18.16
N THR A 90 -10.27 29.04 -18.14
CA THR A 90 -11.23 28.05 -17.62
C THR A 90 -11.09 27.86 -16.11
N ILE A 91 -9.87 27.99 -15.58
CA ILE A 91 -9.54 27.78 -14.17
C ILE A 91 -10.31 28.75 -13.25
N ASP A 92 -10.43 30.02 -13.66
CA ASP A 92 -11.08 31.08 -12.87
C ASP A 92 -12.58 30.83 -12.60
N LYS A 93 -13.24 30.03 -13.45
CA LYS A 93 -14.71 29.85 -13.43
C LYS A 93 -15.21 28.74 -12.50
N MET A 94 -14.34 27.89 -11.96
CA MET A 94 -14.76 26.68 -11.22
C MET A 94 -15.10 26.89 -9.73
N ASN A 95 -14.90 28.10 -9.19
CA ASN A 95 -14.93 28.37 -7.75
C ASN A 95 -16.32 28.65 -7.12
N SER A 96 -17.43 28.28 -7.76
CA SER A 96 -18.78 28.59 -7.23
C SER A 96 -19.85 27.52 -7.47
N SER A 97 -20.41 26.99 -6.36
CA SER A 97 -21.78 26.43 -6.15
C SER A 97 -21.79 25.16 -5.28
N GLY A 98 -22.86 24.95 -4.49
CA GLY A 98 -23.13 23.68 -3.80
C GLY A 98 -24.31 23.73 -2.82
N CYS A 99 -24.96 22.58 -2.55
CA CYS A 99 -25.92 22.40 -1.45
C CYS A 99 -26.18 20.91 -1.11
N LYS A 100 -27.07 20.66 -0.13
CA LYS A 100 -27.47 19.34 0.44
C LYS A 100 -28.69 18.78 -0.33
N PHE A 101 -29.39 17.65 -0.05
CA PHE A 101 -29.55 16.67 1.05
C PHE A 101 -30.18 15.40 0.37
N ASN A 102 -30.30 14.15 0.85
CA ASN A 102 -29.90 13.46 2.08
C ASN A 102 -29.57 11.96 1.78
N VAL A 103 -28.38 11.48 2.17
CA VAL A 103 -27.99 10.09 2.54
C VAL A 103 -27.06 10.18 3.77
N ASP A 104 -27.32 11.16 4.62
CA ASP A 104 -26.25 11.95 5.25
C ASP A 104 -26.01 11.57 6.71
N LYS A 105 -26.85 10.68 7.25
CA LYS A 105 -26.70 10.13 8.60
C LYS A 105 -25.41 9.29 8.71
N GLU A 106 -25.29 8.22 7.94
CA GLU A 106 -24.10 7.34 7.97
C GLU A 106 -22.79 8.11 7.64
N ALA A 107 -22.86 9.13 6.79
CA ALA A 107 -21.71 9.95 6.44
C ALA A 107 -21.39 11.04 7.49
N GLY A 108 -22.40 11.58 8.17
CA GLY A 108 -22.29 12.54 9.26
C GLY A 108 -21.79 11.90 10.56
N ASP A 109 -22.36 10.75 10.93
CA ASP A 109 -21.94 9.91 12.06
C ASP A 109 -20.46 9.49 11.97
N ARG A 110 -19.88 9.53 10.76
CA ARG A 110 -18.47 9.24 10.45
C ARG A 110 -17.63 10.46 10.03
N GLN A 111 -18.18 11.69 10.13
CA GLN A 111 -17.50 12.96 9.77
C GLN A 111 -16.96 13.06 8.31
N ILE A 112 -17.42 12.19 7.41
CA ILE A 112 -17.03 12.17 5.98
C ILE A 112 -18.08 12.82 5.06
N TYR A 113 -19.13 13.41 5.63
CA TYR A 113 -20.31 13.89 4.92
C TYR A 113 -20.01 14.79 3.71
N HIS A 114 -19.15 15.79 3.86
CA HIS A 114 -18.74 16.69 2.77
C HIS A 114 -18.10 15.94 1.59
N ARG A 115 -17.33 14.88 1.87
CA ARG A 115 -16.67 14.04 0.85
C ARG A 115 -17.69 13.22 0.07
N TYR A 116 -18.63 12.60 0.78
CA TYR A 116 -19.72 11.84 0.18
C TYR A 116 -20.62 12.71 -0.71
N CYS A 117 -20.97 13.93 -0.26
CA CYS A 117 -21.70 14.89 -1.08
C CYS A 117 -20.98 15.21 -2.39
N LEU A 118 -19.67 15.44 -2.35
CA LEU A 118 -18.87 15.76 -3.54
C LEU A 118 -18.80 14.57 -4.52
N GLU A 119 -18.54 13.35 -4.01
CA GLU A 119 -18.52 12.13 -4.82
C GLU A 119 -19.88 11.87 -5.51
N ARG A 120 -20.97 11.99 -4.75
CA ARG A 120 -22.33 11.81 -5.28
C ARG A 120 -22.72 12.90 -6.28
N ALA A 121 -22.34 14.15 -6.02
CA ALA A 121 -22.58 15.26 -6.96
C ALA A 121 -21.83 15.03 -8.27
N ALA A 122 -20.53 14.70 -8.21
CA ALA A 122 -19.72 14.40 -9.39
C ALA A 122 -20.31 13.24 -10.20
N ALA A 123 -20.68 12.12 -9.55
CA ALA A 123 -21.29 10.98 -10.21
C ALA A 123 -22.65 11.30 -10.88
N ARG A 124 -23.44 12.22 -10.31
CA ARG A 124 -24.73 12.65 -10.88
C ARG A 124 -24.59 13.70 -11.99
N CYS A 125 -23.63 14.61 -11.89
CA CYS A 125 -23.44 15.71 -12.85
C CYS A 125 -22.55 15.35 -14.05
N ALA A 126 -21.76 14.27 -13.98
CA ALA A 126 -21.01 13.77 -15.14
C ALA A 126 -21.96 13.33 -16.27
N HIS A 127 -21.66 13.66 -17.53
CA HIS A 127 -22.45 13.18 -18.67
C HIS A 127 -22.45 11.64 -18.73
N VAL A 128 -21.27 11.04 -18.71
CA VAL A 128 -21.06 9.59 -18.62
C VAL A 128 -20.42 9.27 -17.27
N PHE A 129 -21.01 8.34 -16.52
CA PHE A 129 -20.51 7.85 -15.24
C PHE A 129 -20.00 6.42 -15.41
N THR A 130 -18.79 6.14 -14.93
CA THR A 130 -18.16 4.81 -15.08
C THR A 130 -17.63 4.27 -13.76
N THR A 131 -17.43 2.96 -13.68
CA THR A 131 -16.81 2.28 -12.52
C THR A 131 -15.85 1.20 -12.98
N VAL A 132 -14.83 0.91 -12.16
CA VAL A 132 -13.77 -0.05 -12.51
C VAL A 132 -14.18 -1.53 -12.41
N SER A 133 -15.35 -1.85 -11.86
CA SER A 133 -15.79 -3.25 -11.68
C SER A 133 -17.32 -3.41 -11.58
N LYS A 134 -17.82 -4.63 -11.84
CA LYS A 134 -19.24 -4.97 -11.70
C LYS A 134 -19.76 -4.88 -10.26
N ILE A 135 -18.95 -5.17 -9.25
CA ILE A 135 -19.37 -5.04 -7.85
C ILE A 135 -19.44 -3.56 -7.44
N THR A 136 -18.45 -2.76 -7.87
CA THR A 136 -18.46 -1.30 -7.69
C THR A 136 -19.61 -0.61 -8.42
N ALA A 137 -20.08 -1.18 -9.53
CA ALA A 137 -21.29 -0.69 -10.19
C ALA A 137 -22.56 -0.88 -9.36
N ILE A 138 -22.70 -2.04 -8.69
CA ILE A 138 -23.81 -2.34 -7.77
C ILE A 138 -23.71 -1.44 -6.53
N GLU A 139 -22.51 -1.25 -5.98
CA GLU A 139 -22.24 -0.32 -4.88
C GLU A 139 -22.64 1.11 -5.25
N ALA A 140 -22.24 1.62 -6.42
CA ALA A 140 -22.59 2.96 -6.90
C ALA A 140 -24.10 3.14 -7.13
N GLU A 141 -24.78 2.14 -7.71
CA GLU A 141 -26.22 2.13 -7.89
C GLU A 141 -26.96 2.28 -6.55
N HIS A 142 -26.49 1.60 -5.50
CA HIS A 142 -27.11 1.64 -4.17
C HIS A 142 -26.66 2.82 -3.29
N LEU A 143 -25.41 3.28 -3.40
CA LEU A 143 -24.84 4.32 -2.52
C LEU A 143 -24.91 5.72 -3.13
N LEU A 144 -24.58 5.88 -4.41
CA LEU A 144 -24.58 7.17 -5.12
C LEU A 144 -25.95 7.48 -5.75
N LYS A 145 -26.78 6.45 -5.95
CA LYS A 145 -28.10 6.52 -6.62
C LYS A 145 -27.99 6.93 -8.09
N ARG A 146 -26.96 6.40 -8.77
CA ARG A 146 -26.81 6.35 -10.23
C ARG A 146 -26.15 5.03 -10.60
N LYS A 147 -26.72 4.33 -11.57
CA LYS A 147 -26.11 3.16 -12.20
C LYS A 147 -25.03 3.62 -13.20
N PRO A 148 -23.83 3.03 -13.22
CA PRO A 148 -22.81 3.41 -14.22
C PRO A 148 -23.24 3.01 -15.63
N ASP A 149 -22.89 3.88 -16.57
CA ASP A 149 -23.20 3.73 -18.00
C ASP A 149 -22.22 2.73 -18.66
N ILE A 150 -20.95 2.77 -18.27
CA ILE A 150 -19.88 1.88 -18.78
C ILE A 150 -19.02 1.37 -17.61
N ILE A 151 -18.51 0.14 -17.72
CA ILE A 151 -17.51 -0.42 -16.80
C ILE A 151 -16.13 -0.34 -17.46
N THR A 152 -15.18 0.30 -16.77
CA THR A 152 -13.85 0.65 -17.25
C THR A 152 -12.77 -0.11 -16.46
N PRO A 153 -12.57 -1.42 -16.72
CA PRO A 153 -11.68 -2.25 -15.91
C PRO A 153 -10.22 -1.82 -16.01
N ASN A 154 -9.52 -1.84 -14.88
CA ASN A 154 -8.12 -1.42 -14.79
C ASN A 154 -7.20 -2.31 -15.66
N GLY A 155 -6.66 -1.73 -16.73
CA GLY A 155 -5.66 -2.38 -17.57
C GLY A 155 -4.25 -2.41 -16.94
N LEU A 156 -3.38 -3.25 -17.49
CA LEU A 156 -1.95 -3.31 -17.16
C LEU A 156 -1.12 -3.39 -18.44
N ASN A 157 0.05 -2.74 -18.46
CA ASN A 157 1.03 -2.91 -19.53
C ASN A 157 1.69 -4.30 -19.43
N VAL A 158 1.00 -5.32 -19.94
CA VAL A 158 1.54 -6.67 -20.09
C VAL A 158 2.66 -6.62 -21.12
N LYS A 159 3.91 -6.60 -20.64
CA LYS A 159 5.08 -6.88 -21.48
C LYS A 159 4.90 -8.30 -22.04
N LYS A 160 4.63 -8.40 -23.34
CA LYS A 160 4.59 -9.69 -24.05
C LYS A 160 6.01 -10.26 -24.02
N PHE A 161 6.27 -11.22 -23.13
CA PHE A 161 7.51 -11.98 -23.14
C PHE A 161 7.61 -12.72 -24.48
N SER A 162 8.60 -12.40 -25.30
CA SER A 162 8.82 -13.04 -26.61
C SER A 162 9.09 -14.54 -26.51
N ALA A 163 9.45 -15.02 -25.31
CA ALA A 163 9.70 -16.42 -24.99
C ALA A 163 8.91 -16.87 -23.75
N MET A 164 7.88 -17.70 -23.92
CA MET A 164 7.11 -18.26 -22.79
C MET A 164 7.98 -19.07 -21.80
N HIS A 165 9.09 -19.66 -22.26
CA HIS A 165 10.01 -20.42 -21.41
C HIS A 165 10.83 -19.54 -20.45
N GLU A 166 10.99 -18.24 -20.74
CA GLU A 166 11.72 -17.32 -19.86
C GLU A 166 11.02 -17.18 -18.49
N PHE A 167 9.68 -17.10 -18.49
CA PHE A 167 8.88 -17.08 -17.26
C PHE A 167 9.06 -18.37 -16.42
N GLN A 168 9.17 -19.53 -17.06
CA GLN A 168 9.40 -20.80 -16.36
C GLN A 168 10.80 -20.85 -15.73
N ASN A 169 11.82 -20.36 -16.45
CA ASN A 169 13.17 -20.22 -15.92
C ASN A 169 13.23 -19.23 -14.73
N LEU A 170 12.53 -18.09 -14.84
CA LEU A 170 12.44 -17.10 -13.76
C LEU A 170 11.67 -17.64 -12.54
N HIS A 171 10.63 -18.45 -12.76
CA HIS A 171 9.94 -19.19 -11.69
C HIS A 171 10.90 -20.14 -10.97
N ALA A 172 11.66 -20.98 -11.69
CA ALA A 172 12.61 -21.91 -11.09
C ALA A 172 13.71 -21.19 -10.26
N GLN A 173 14.30 -20.12 -10.81
CA GLN A 173 15.30 -19.30 -10.11
C GLN A 173 14.71 -18.64 -8.85
N SER A 174 13.48 -18.15 -8.93
CA SER A 174 12.79 -17.52 -7.79
C SER A 174 12.38 -18.56 -6.73
N LYS A 175 11.91 -19.74 -7.14
CA LYS A 175 11.60 -20.88 -6.25
C LYS A 175 12.85 -21.30 -5.47
N ALA A 176 14.02 -21.39 -6.13
CA ALA A 176 15.28 -21.71 -5.48
C ALA A 176 15.67 -20.68 -4.40
N ARG A 177 15.52 -19.37 -4.67
CA ARG A 177 15.77 -18.31 -3.68
C ARG A 177 14.82 -18.40 -2.47
N ILE A 178 13.56 -18.77 -2.69
CA ILE A 178 12.58 -19.00 -1.61
C ILE A 178 12.97 -20.27 -0.81
N GLN A 179 13.37 -21.35 -1.46
CA GLN A 179 13.86 -22.55 -0.77
C GLN A 179 15.09 -22.25 0.11
N GLU A 180 16.03 -21.40 -0.32
CA GLU A 180 17.17 -20.98 0.51
C GLU A 180 16.77 -20.15 1.75
N PHE A 181 15.73 -19.32 1.63
CA PHE A 181 15.14 -18.66 2.79
C PHE A 181 14.52 -19.68 3.76
N ILE A 182 13.75 -20.65 3.24
CA ILE A 182 13.09 -21.69 4.03
C ILE A 182 14.12 -22.60 4.73
N ARG A 183 15.20 -23.02 4.05
CA ARG A 183 16.33 -23.76 4.66
C ARG A 183 16.92 -23.02 5.86
N GLY A 184 17.00 -21.68 5.80
CA GLY A 184 17.47 -20.84 6.91
C GLY A 184 16.42 -20.52 7.97
N HIS A 185 15.12 -20.62 7.66
CA HIS A 185 14.04 -20.34 8.62
C HIS A 185 13.68 -21.59 9.44
N PHE A 186 13.65 -22.75 8.78
CA PHE A 186 13.38 -24.07 9.35
C PHE A 186 14.68 -24.83 9.69
N TYR A 187 15.77 -24.13 9.97
CA TYR A 187 17.03 -24.77 10.37
C TYR A 187 16.82 -25.63 11.64
N GLY A 188 17.36 -26.85 11.63
CA GLY A 188 17.11 -27.88 12.65
C GLY A 188 15.76 -28.62 12.53
N HIS A 189 14.80 -28.10 11.75
CA HIS A 189 13.44 -28.64 11.58
C HIS A 189 13.07 -28.72 10.08
N LEU A 190 13.98 -29.26 9.27
CA LEU A 190 13.77 -29.50 7.84
C LEU A 190 13.47 -30.98 7.60
N ASP A 191 12.36 -31.44 8.17
CA ASP A 191 11.85 -32.82 8.10
C ASP A 191 11.00 -33.10 6.84
N PHE A 192 10.83 -32.10 5.98
CA PHE A 192 10.02 -32.16 4.77
C PHE A 192 10.82 -31.96 3.46
N ASN A 193 10.33 -32.54 2.36
CA ASN A 193 10.96 -32.45 1.06
C ASN A 193 10.57 -31.14 0.31
N LEU A 194 11.56 -30.26 0.10
CA LEU A 194 11.42 -28.96 -0.55
C LEU A 194 10.97 -28.99 -2.02
N ASP A 195 11.13 -30.13 -2.71
CA ASP A 195 10.65 -30.31 -4.09
C ASP A 195 9.15 -30.60 -4.12
N LYS A 196 8.66 -31.33 -3.11
CA LYS A 196 7.23 -31.56 -2.81
C LYS A 196 6.60 -30.42 -1.97
N THR A 197 7.31 -29.31 -1.77
CA THR A 197 6.76 -28.11 -1.12
C THR A 197 6.10 -27.18 -2.14
N VAL A 198 4.85 -26.80 -1.84
CA VAL A 198 4.08 -25.75 -2.53
C VAL A 198 4.15 -24.46 -1.73
N PHE A 199 4.45 -23.35 -2.40
CA PHE A 199 4.45 -22.01 -1.81
C PHE A 199 3.15 -21.29 -2.17
N LEU A 200 2.37 -20.93 -1.14
CA LEU A 200 1.20 -20.05 -1.27
C LEU A 200 1.53 -18.69 -0.67
N PHE A 201 0.89 -17.62 -1.13
CA PHE A 201 1.04 -16.31 -0.50
C PHE A 201 -0.23 -15.47 -0.62
N ILE A 202 -0.42 -14.59 0.36
CA ILE A 202 -1.40 -13.51 0.36
C ILE A 202 -0.66 -12.19 0.58
N ALA A 203 -0.98 -11.15 -0.22
CA ALA A 203 -0.25 -9.89 -0.21
C ALA A 203 -1.17 -8.68 -0.37
N GLY A 204 -0.86 -7.57 0.30
CA GLY A 204 -1.59 -6.32 0.16
C GLY A 204 -1.43 -5.37 1.36
N ARG A 205 -2.23 -4.29 1.39
CA ARG A 205 -2.44 -3.50 2.61
C ARG A 205 -3.01 -4.39 3.72
N TYR A 206 -2.67 -4.13 4.97
CA TYR A 206 -3.07 -4.96 6.12
C TYR A 206 -4.52 -4.69 6.55
N GLU A 207 -5.47 -5.05 5.67
CA GLU A 207 -6.91 -5.01 5.91
C GLU A 207 -7.38 -6.46 6.08
N PHE A 208 -7.29 -7.00 7.30
CA PHE A 208 -7.40 -8.44 7.57
C PHE A 208 -8.62 -9.10 6.90
N SER A 209 -9.83 -8.58 7.13
CA SER A 209 -11.06 -9.11 6.53
C SER A 209 -11.29 -8.66 5.08
N ASN A 210 -10.95 -7.42 4.70
CA ASN A 210 -11.14 -6.95 3.31
C ASN A 210 -10.23 -7.69 2.31
N LYS A 211 -9.14 -8.30 2.77
CA LYS A 211 -8.27 -9.19 1.99
C LYS A 211 -8.59 -10.67 2.19
N GLY A 212 -9.56 -11.01 3.05
CA GLY A 212 -9.92 -12.40 3.35
C GLY A 212 -8.79 -13.19 4.03
N ALA A 213 -7.92 -12.53 4.80
CA ALA A 213 -6.81 -13.18 5.49
C ALA A 213 -7.29 -14.07 6.66
N ASP A 214 -8.43 -13.73 7.26
CA ASP A 214 -9.22 -14.58 8.14
C ASP A 214 -9.66 -15.87 7.44
N ILE A 215 -10.36 -15.75 6.31
CA ILE A 215 -10.86 -16.88 5.52
C ILE A 215 -9.69 -17.73 4.99
N PHE A 216 -8.60 -17.11 4.56
CA PHE A 216 -7.39 -17.78 4.09
C PHE A 216 -6.70 -18.57 5.20
N LEU A 217 -6.60 -18.02 6.41
CA LEU A 217 -6.02 -18.72 7.57
C LEU A 217 -6.88 -19.92 8.00
N GLU A 218 -8.20 -19.77 8.04
CA GLU A 218 -9.14 -20.86 8.32
C GLU A 218 -9.11 -21.96 7.23
N ALA A 219 -9.01 -21.57 5.95
CA ALA A 219 -8.83 -22.51 4.85
C ALA A 219 -7.51 -23.29 4.96
N LEU A 220 -6.42 -22.64 5.38
CA LEU A 220 -5.14 -23.31 5.63
C LEU A 220 -5.22 -24.28 6.83
N ALA A 221 -5.96 -23.96 7.88
CA ALA A 221 -6.20 -24.87 9.02
C ALA A 221 -6.96 -26.14 8.58
N ARG A 222 -8.00 -25.99 7.76
CA ARG A 222 -8.75 -27.11 7.16
C ARG A 222 -7.89 -27.92 6.19
N LEU A 223 -7.08 -27.26 5.37
CA LEU A 223 -6.15 -27.92 4.45
C LEU A 223 -5.09 -28.76 5.20
N ASN A 224 -4.56 -28.25 6.31
CA ASN A 224 -3.63 -28.99 7.18
C ASN A 224 -4.27 -30.28 7.72
N TYR A 225 -5.52 -30.22 8.19
CA TYR A 225 -6.27 -31.41 8.60
C TYR A 225 -6.42 -32.43 7.46
N LEU A 226 -6.87 -31.99 6.28
CA LEU A 226 -7.07 -32.85 5.10
C LEU A 226 -5.76 -33.49 4.60
N LEU A 227 -4.66 -32.73 4.56
CA LEU A 227 -3.34 -33.25 4.17
C LEU A 227 -2.85 -34.34 5.13
N ARG A 228 -3.10 -34.19 6.43
CA ARG A 228 -2.74 -35.18 7.46
C ARG A 228 -3.61 -36.43 7.41
N VAL A 229 -4.93 -36.29 7.25
CA VAL A 229 -5.86 -37.44 7.11
C VAL A 229 -5.57 -38.24 5.85
N ASN A 230 -5.25 -37.57 4.74
CA ASN A 230 -4.93 -38.23 3.47
C ASN A 230 -3.45 -38.68 3.38
N HIS A 231 -2.68 -38.61 4.46
CA HIS A 231 -1.24 -38.95 4.53
C HIS A 231 -0.40 -38.35 3.39
N SER A 232 -0.70 -37.11 3.00
CA SER A 232 -0.08 -36.45 1.86
C SER A 232 1.40 -36.14 2.12
N GLN A 233 2.25 -36.45 1.15
CA GLN A 233 3.67 -36.07 1.14
C GLN A 233 3.91 -34.63 0.65
N VAL A 234 2.85 -33.88 0.35
CA VAL A 234 2.94 -32.47 -0.10
C VAL A 234 2.96 -31.56 1.13
N THR A 235 4.00 -30.73 1.23
CA THR A 235 4.09 -29.69 2.26
C THR A 235 3.61 -28.36 1.69
N VAL A 236 2.86 -27.59 2.48
CA VAL A 236 2.37 -26.25 2.07
C VAL A 236 2.97 -25.22 3.00
N ILE A 237 3.65 -24.22 2.43
CA ILE A 237 4.16 -23.06 3.18
C ILE A 237 3.46 -21.80 2.66
N ALA A 238 2.72 -21.14 3.55
CA ALA A 238 1.94 -19.95 3.24
C ALA A 238 2.62 -18.68 3.79
N PHE A 239 2.85 -17.70 2.91
CA PHE A 239 3.42 -16.40 3.27
C PHE A 239 2.32 -15.33 3.41
N PHE A 240 2.33 -14.59 4.51
CA PHE A 240 1.48 -13.42 4.73
C PHE A 240 2.32 -12.15 4.54
N ILE A 241 2.07 -11.42 3.45
CA ILE A 241 2.86 -10.26 3.01
C ILE A 241 2.01 -8.99 3.19
N MET A 242 1.81 -8.61 4.46
CA MET A 242 0.99 -7.46 4.86
C MET A 242 1.81 -6.51 5.73
N PRO A 243 2.06 -5.25 5.30
CA PRO A 243 2.82 -4.28 6.08
C PRO A 243 2.12 -3.94 7.41
N ALA A 244 2.84 -4.13 8.52
CA ALA A 244 2.38 -3.84 9.88
C ALA A 244 3.45 -3.01 10.63
N ARG A 245 3.07 -2.41 11.76
CA ARG A 245 4.02 -1.76 12.68
C ARG A 245 4.91 -2.85 13.31
N THR A 246 6.23 -2.75 13.17
CA THR A 246 7.19 -3.75 13.67
C THR A 246 8.46 -3.12 14.24
N ASN A 247 9.04 -3.75 15.26
CA ASN A 247 10.23 -3.28 15.98
C ASN A 247 11.54 -3.85 15.38
N ASN A 248 11.67 -3.85 14.04
CA ASN A 248 12.74 -4.51 13.26
C ASN A 248 12.65 -6.06 13.19
N PHE A 249 13.61 -6.72 12.53
CA PHE A 249 13.66 -8.17 12.32
C PHE A 249 13.93 -8.97 13.60
N ASN A 250 13.30 -10.15 13.70
CA ASN A 250 13.53 -11.12 14.76
C ASN A 250 14.93 -11.76 14.66
N VAL A 251 15.74 -11.64 15.73
CA VAL A 251 17.11 -12.16 15.84
C VAL A 251 17.20 -13.67 15.55
N GLU A 252 16.23 -14.49 15.97
CA GLU A 252 16.24 -15.93 15.70
C GLU A 252 16.07 -16.25 14.20
N THR A 253 15.42 -15.36 13.42
CA THR A 253 15.36 -15.49 11.96
C THR A 253 16.69 -15.09 11.33
N LEU A 254 17.29 -13.97 11.74
CA LEU A 254 18.61 -13.53 11.25
C LEU A 254 19.69 -14.59 11.52
N LYS A 255 19.73 -15.13 12.74
CA LYS A 255 20.60 -16.23 13.18
C LYS A 255 20.45 -17.48 12.30
N GLY A 256 19.21 -17.89 11.99
CA GLY A 256 18.96 -19.02 11.10
C GLY A 256 19.47 -18.79 9.67
N GLN A 257 19.26 -17.59 9.11
CA GLN A 257 19.81 -17.23 7.80
C GLN A 257 21.35 -17.14 7.80
N ALA A 258 21.97 -16.75 8.93
CA ALA A 258 23.43 -16.71 9.10
C ALA A 258 24.04 -18.11 9.21
N VAL A 259 23.49 -18.98 10.06
CA VAL A 259 23.89 -20.40 10.20
C VAL A 259 23.79 -21.12 8.86
N ARG A 260 22.66 -20.98 8.14
CA ARG A 260 22.48 -21.56 6.81
C ARG A 260 23.51 -21.05 5.80
N LYS A 261 23.97 -19.80 5.91
CA LYS A 261 25.05 -19.27 5.06
C LYS A 261 26.39 -19.92 5.43
N GLN A 262 26.73 -19.98 6.72
CA GLN A 262 27.97 -20.59 7.19
C GLN A 262 28.12 -22.05 6.74
N LEU A 263 27.03 -22.83 6.76
CA LEU A 263 27.04 -24.20 6.24
C LEU A 263 27.28 -24.23 4.72
N TRP A 264 26.60 -23.39 3.96
CA TRP A 264 26.79 -23.30 2.51
C TRP A 264 28.22 -22.93 2.15
N ASP A 265 28.75 -21.87 2.76
CA ASP A 265 30.12 -21.38 2.56
C ASP A 265 31.14 -22.49 2.91
N THR A 266 30.95 -23.20 4.04
CA THR A 266 31.78 -24.37 4.42
C THR A 266 31.72 -25.49 3.36
N ALA A 267 30.53 -25.80 2.84
CA ALA A 267 30.36 -26.82 1.82
C ALA A 267 30.99 -26.42 0.48
N GLN A 268 30.99 -25.13 0.11
CA GLN A 268 31.73 -24.66 -1.07
C GLN A 268 33.24 -24.83 -0.90
N THR A 269 33.82 -24.46 0.26
CA THR A 269 35.25 -24.65 0.52
C THR A 269 35.67 -26.12 0.43
N VAL A 270 34.90 -27.04 1.03
CA VAL A 270 35.18 -28.48 0.95
C VAL A 270 35.04 -28.99 -0.49
N LYS A 271 34.01 -28.56 -1.24
CA LYS A 271 33.84 -28.88 -2.66
C LYS A 271 35.02 -28.40 -3.52
N GLU A 272 35.57 -27.23 -3.24
CA GLU A 272 36.73 -26.69 -3.97
C GLU A 272 38.03 -27.45 -3.66
N ARG A 273 38.28 -27.81 -2.39
CA ARG A 273 39.41 -28.68 -2.02
C ARG A 273 39.31 -30.05 -2.68
N PHE A 274 38.14 -30.67 -2.62
CA PHE A 274 37.83 -31.94 -3.26
C PHE A 274 38.04 -31.86 -4.78
N GLY A 275 37.52 -30.80 -5.44
CA GLY A 275 37.66 -30.58 -6.88
C GLY A 275 39.10 -30.46 -7.36
N LYS A 276 39.98 -29.81 -6.58
CA LYS A 276 41.42 -29.71 -6.89
C LYS A 276 42.12 -31.07 -6.84
N LYS A 277 41.99 -31.82 -5.74
CA LYS A 277 42.57 -33.16 -5.59
C LYS A 277 42.03 -34.17 -6.61
N LEU A 278 40.75 -34.05 -6.96
CA LEU A 278 40.11 -34.83 -8.01
C LEU A 278 40.77 -34.56 -9.37
N TYR A 279 40.91 -33.29 -9.73
CA TYR A 279 41.58 -32.88 -10.97
C TYR A 279 43.04 -33.34 -11.03
N GLU A 280 43.79 -33.17 -9.94
CA GLU A 280 45.18 -33.64 -9.81
C GLU A 280 45.30 -35.16 -10.00
N SER A 281 44.42 -35.95 -9.38
CA SER A 281 44.44 -37.42 -9.49
C SER A 281 44.08 -37.90 -10.90
N LEU A 282 43.13 -37.22 -11.56
CA LEU A 282 42.76 -37.50 -12.95
C LEU A 282 43.88 -37.14 -13.93
N LEU A 283 44.64 -36.05 -13.70
CA LEU A 283 45.83 -35.72 -14.49
C LEU A 283 46.95 -36.77 -14.37
N VAL A 284 47.09 -37.41 -13.21
CA VAL A 284 48.02 -38.52 -12.99
C VAL A 284 47.51 -39.85 -13.60
N GLY A 285 46.28 -39.88 -14.12
CA GLY A 285 45.66 -41.07 -14.72
C GLY A 285 45.24 -42.14 -13.70
N GLN A 286 45.16 -41.80 -12.41
CA GLN A 286 44.74 -42.72 -11.35
C GLN A 286 43.26 -42.51 -11.01
N LEU A 287 42.54 -43.60 -10.76
CA LEU A 287 41.12 -43.54 -10.39
C LEU A 287 41.01 -43.07 -8.93
N PRO A 288 40.34 -41.94 -8.65
CA PRO A 288 40.41 -41.25 -7.36
C PRO A 288 39.65 -41.99 -6.24
N GLU A 289 40.35 -42.37 -5.18
CA GLU A 289 39.74 -42.89 -3.95
C GLU A 289 39.10 -41.76 -3.11
N VAL A 290 37.78 -41.80 -2.96
CA VAL A 290 36.98 -40.81 -2.21
C VAL A 290 37.47 -40.64 -0.76
N SER A 291 37.97 -41.70 -0.14
CA SER A 291 38.54 -41.72 1.22
C SER A 291 39.82 -40.88 1.38
N LYS A 292 40.58 -40.66 0.30
CA LYS A 292 41.81 -39.85 0.28
C LYS A 292 41.56 -38.40 -0.14
N MET A 293 40.37 -38.09 -0.66
CA MET A 293 40.01 -36.75 -1.13
C MET A 293 39.69 -35.77 0.01
N LEU A 294 39.07 -36.24 1.10
CA LEU A 294 38.63 -35.41 2.23
C LEU A 294 39.63 -35.47 3.39
N ASP A 295 40.10 -34.31 3.86
CA ASP A 295 41.04 -34.24 4.98
C ASP A 295 40.34 -34.37 6.33
N LYS A 296 41.08 -34.80 7.37
CA LYS A 296 40.61 -34.76 8.77
C LYS A 296 40.17 -33.36 9.20
N GLU A 297 40.76 -32.33 8.60
CA GLU A 297 40.37 -30.93 8.74
C GLU A 297 38.97 -30.67 8.17
N ASP A 298 38.68 -31.12 6.95
CA ASP A 298 37.36 -30.96 6.31
C ASP A 298 36.25 -31.65 7.13
N PHE A 299 36.52 -32.85 7.65
CA PHE A 299 35.62 -33.53 8.59
C PHE A 299 35.42 -32.73 9.89
N THR A 300 36.42 -31.99 10.35
CA THR A 300 36.33 -31.14 11.56
C THR A 300 35.54 -29.86 11.28
N MET A 301 35.75 -29.22 10.12
CA MET A 301 34.95 -28.09 9.65
C MET A 301 33.48 -28.46 9.49
N MET A 302 33.19 -29.59 8.82
CA MET A 302 31.82 -30.10 8.65
C MET A 302 31.16 -30.42 10.00
N LYS A 303 31.86 -31.07 10.94
CA LYS A 303 31.34 -31.33 12.30
C LYS A 303 31.02 -30.03 13.05
N ARG A 304 31.90 -29.02 12.98
CA ARG A 304 31.67 -27.71 13.60
C ARG A 304 30.45 -26.99 12.99
N ALA A 305 30.27 -27.07 11.67
CA ALA A 305 29.12 -26.49 10.99
C ALA A 305 27.81 -27.23 11.35
N ILE A 306 27.81 -28.56 11.41
CA ILE A 306 26.66 -29.37 11.85
C ILE A 306 26.29 -29.05 13.31
N PHE A 307 27.25 -28.86 14.20
CA PHE A 307 26.96 -28.47 15.58
C PHE A 307 26.22 -27.12 15.66
N ALA A 308 26.53 -26.18 14.77
CA ALA A 308 25.85 -24.88 14.69
C ALA A 308 24.40 -24.93 14.17
N THR A 309 23.94 -26.03 13.56
CA THR A 309 22.51 -26.18 13.17
C THR A 309 21.62 -26.78 14.26
N GLN A 310 22.20 -27.33 15.33
CA GLN A 310 21.42 -28.05 16.34
C GLN A 310 20.52 -27.08 17.11
N ARG A 311 19.20 -27.26 16.94
CA ARG A 311 18.17 -26.39 17.52
C ARG A 311 17.15 -27.23 18.27
N GLN A 312 17.07 -27.04 19.59
CA GLN A 312 16.10 -27.76 20.44
C GLN A 312 14.71 -27.09 20.48
N CYS A 313 14.60 -25.80 20.15
CA CYS A 313 13.33 -25.09 20.06
C CYS A 313 12.74 -25.12 18.65
N LEU A 314 11.41 -25.14 18.55
CA LEU A 314 10.65 -25.02 17.30
C LEU A 314 10.77 -23.61 16.69
N PRO A 315 10.39 -23.39 15.41
CA PRO A 315 10.40 -22.07 14.79
C PRO A 315 9.64 -21.01 15.62
N PRO A 316 10.17 -19.77 15.75
CA PRO A 316 9.78 -18.87 16.84
C PRO A 316 8.32 -18.40 16.75
N TYR A 317 7.82 -18.19 15.54
CA TYR A 317 6.41 -17.84 15.30
C TYR A 317 5.45 -18.97 15.68
N TYR A 318 5.85 -20.24 15.50
CA TYR A 318 5.03 -21.39 15.89
C TYR A 318 4.99 -21.56 17.42
N VAL A 319 6.10 -21.28 18.11
CA VAL A 319 6.16 -21.24 19.57
C VAL A 319 5.25 -20.14 20.12
N SER A 320 5.43 -18.90 19.67
CA SER A 320 4.62 -17.76 20.14
C SER A 320 3.13 -17.91 19.82
N ALA A 321 2.76 -18.42 18.63
CA ALA A 321 1.38 -18.71 18.28
C ALA A 321 0.74 -19.79 19.18
N ARG A 322 1.49 -20.83 19.58
CA ARG A 322 1.00 -21.83 20.54
C ARG A 322 0.78 -21.25 21.93
N HIS A 323 1.67 -20.37 22.41
CA HIS A 323 1.49 -19.72 23.71
C HIS A 323 0.28 -18.77 23.72
N MET A 324 0.11 -17.94 22.68
CA MET A 324 -1.10 -17.11 22.54
C MET A 324 -2.39 -17.94 22.42
N ALA A 325 -2.36 -19.06 21.69
CA ALA A 325 -3.52 -19.95 21.59
C ALA A 325 -3.89 -20.60 22.93
N LEU A 326 -2.90 -21.03 23.73
CA LEU A 326 -3.12 -21.56 25.07
C LEU A 326 -3.67 -20.49 26.01
N ALA A 327 -3.12 -19.26 25.99
CA ALA A 327 -3.58 -18.19 26.87
C ALA A 327 -5.00 -17.72 26.54
N LYS A 328 -5.38 -17.74 25.26
CA LYS A 328 -6.75 -17.45 24.83
C LYS A 328 -7.75 -18.58 25.13
N ALA A 329 -7.28 -19.83 25.21
CA ALA A 329 -8.11 -20.99 25.52
C ALA A 329 -8.28 -21.24 27.04
N PHE A 330 -7.27 -20.90 27.84
CA PHE A 330 -7.21 -21.16 29.28
C PHE A 330 -6.74 -19.93 30.08
N PRO A 331 -7.43 -18.77 29.99
CA PRO A 331 -6.96 -17.51 30.60
C PRO A 331 -6.76 -17.61 32.12
N GLU A 332 -7.61 -18.37 32.81
CA GLU A 332 -7.55 -18.61 34.26
C GLU A 332 -6.37 -19.49 34.72
N THR A 333 -5.63 -20.10 33.79
CA THR A 333 -4.60 -21.11 34.10
C THR A 333 -3.28 -20.87 33.38
N TYR A 334 -3.29 -20.13 32.27
CA TYR A 334 -2.09 -19.88 31.47
C TYR A 334 -2.03 -18.42 30.99
N ILE A 335 -1.38 -17.57 31.78
CA ILE A 335 -1.05 -16.21 31.38
C ILE A 335 0.22 -16.24 30.52
N TYR A 336 0.17 -15.61 29.35
CA TYR A 336 1.32 -15.39 28.47
C TYR A 336 1.38 -13.93 28.06
N GLU A 337 2.31 -13.20 28.68
CA GLU A 337 2.68 -11.87 28.21
C GLU A 337 3.58 -11.97 26.98
N LEU A 338 3.36 -11.09 26.01
CA LEU A 338 4.24 -10.96 24.86
C LEU A 338 5.54 -10.27 25.29
N HIS A 339 6.53 -11.05 25.72
CA HIS A 339 7.91 -10.58 25.71
C HIS A 339 8.25 -10.13 24.28
N ASP A 340 8.47 -8.83 24.09
CA ASP A 340 8.86 -8.25 22.80
C ASP A 340 10.15 -8.96 22.34
N PRO A 341 10.15 -9.70 21.21
CA PRO A 341 11.29 -10.54 20.83
C PRO A 341 12.51 -9.64 20.64
N THR A 342 13.58 -9.93 21.40
CA THR A 342 14.78 -9.07 21.52
C THR A 342 15.19 -8.51 20.17
N SER A 343 14.84 -7.24 19.95
CA SER A 343 14.91 -6.60 18.66
C SER A 343 16.36 -6.28 18.32
N ALA A 344 16.72 -6.44 17.05
CA ALA A 344 18.05 -6.13 16.57
C ALA A 344 18.27 -4.59 16.53
N THR A 345 18.59 -4.01 17.68
CA THR A 345 18.95 -2.59 17.82
C THR A 345 20.17 -2.28 16.95
N GLY A 346 20.14 -1.13 16.27
CA GLY A 346 21.21 -0.69 15.35
C GLY A 346 21.17 -1.26 13.91
N PHE A 347 20.53 -2.41 13.66
CA PHE A 347 20.52 -3.03 12.31
C PHE A 347 19.48 -2.43 11.34
N ARG A 348 19.79 -1.25 10.79
CA ARG A 348 18.96 -0.56 9.78
C ARG A 348 19.23 -1.07 8.36
N TYR A 349 18.58 -2.16 7.96
CA TYR A 349 18.65 -2.65 6.58
C TYR A 349 17.97 -1.70 5.58
N PRO A 350 18.51 -1.53 4.36
CA PRO A 350 17.82 -0.81 3.29
C PRO A 350 16.55 -1.55 2.86
N ARG A 351 15.52 -0.80 2.42
CA ARG A 351 14.29 -1.40 1.89
C ARG A 351 14.62 -2.21 0.63
N PRO A 352 14.07 -3.43 0.44
CA PRO A 352 14.27 -4.16 -0.81
C PRO A 352 13.71 -3.36 -2.00
N ALA A 353 14.45 -3.27 -3.10
CA ALA A 353 14.04 -2.50 -4.28
C ALA A 353 12.74 -2.99 -4.96
N SER A 354 12.29 -4.20 -4.62
CA SER A 354 10.99 -4.77 -5.03
C SER A 354 9.81 -4.32 -4.18
N VAL A 355 10.03 -3.63 -3.05
CA VAL A 355 8.97 -3.03 -2.25
C VAL A 355 8.68 -1.64 -2.83
N PRO A 356 7.55 -1.42 -3.52
CA PRO A 356 7.17 -0.06 -3.91
C PRO A 356 7.00 0.79 -2.63
N PRO A 357 7.20 2.11 -2.69
CA PRO A 357 6.80 2.98 -1.58
C PRO A 357 5.33 2.70 -1.29
N SER A 358 5.04 2.19 -0.08
CA SER A 358 3.67 1.94 0.34
C SER A 358 2.88 3.25 0.21
N PRO A 359 1.64 3.21 -0.29
CA PRO A 359 0.76 4.36 -0.09
C PRO A 359 0.73 4.65 1.40
N ALA A 360 0.95 5.91 1.78
CA ALA A 360 0.93 6.28 3.19
C ALA A 360 -0.42 5.87 3.80
N HIS A 361 -0.42 5.47 5.08
CA HIS A 361 -1.68 5.40 5.82
C HIS A 361 -2.39 6.73 5.64
N SER A 362 -3.68 6.70 5.29
CA SER A 362 -4.43 7.86 4.81
C SER A 362 -4.35 9.02 5.79
N LEU A 363 -3.41 9.93 5.53
CA LEU A 363 -3.13 11.06 6.40
C LEU A 363 -4.39 11.93 6.50
N HIS A 364 -4.66 12.42 7.70
CA HIS A 364 -5.79 13.32 7.91
C HIS A 364 -5.59 14.56 7.03
N SER A 365 -6.62 14.87 6.25
CA SER A 365 -6.52 15.84 5.14
C SER A 365 -6.71 17.27 5.66
N SER A 366 -5.97 17.60 6.71
CA SER A 366 -5.91 18.91 7.36
C SER A 366 -4.47 19.40 7.24
N PRO A 367 -4.21 20.63 6.80
CA PRO A 367 -2.89 21.23 6.95
C PRO A 367 -2.66 21.47 8.45
N HIS A 368 -1.73 20.74 9.07
CA HIS A 368 -1.08 21.28 10.26
C HIS A 368 -0.25 22.48 9.80
N HIS A 369 -0.31 23.57 10.58
CA HIS A 369 0.55 24.72 10.35
C HIS A 369 2.01 24.31 10.48
N SER A 370 2.89 25.00 9.75
CA SER A 370 4.33 24.81 9.83
C SER A 370 4.86 25.41 11.14
N GLU A 371 5.02 24.58 12.16
CA GLU A 371 5.89 24.89 13.29
C GLU A 371 7.34 24.64 12.86
N ALA A 372 8.14 25.71 12.92
CA ALA A 372 9.60 25.61 13.01
C ALA A 372 9.99 25.49 14.49
N GLU A 373 11.23 25.07 14.74
CA GLU A 373 11.65 24.52 16.03
C GLU A 373 11.81 25.58 17.15
N ASP A 374 11.27 25.22 18.32
CA ASP A 374 11.75 25.47 19.70
C ASP A 374 11.61 26.84 20.44
N GLU A 375 11.44 26.67 21.77
CA GLU A 375 11.58 27.59 22.93
C GLU A 375 10.40 28.50 23.40
N ASP A 376 9.68 27.95 24.39
CA ASP A 376 9.10 28.58 25.61
C ASP A 376 8.29 29.89 25.55
N GLU A 377 6.97 29.78 25.36
CA GLU A 377 5.98 30.65 26.04
C GLU A 377 4.65 29.90 26.30
N ALA A 378 3.95 30.19 27.40
CA ALA A 378 2.76 29.44 27.81
C ALA A 378 1.46 30.05 27.23
N TYR A 379 0.69 29.23 26.51
CA TYR A 379 -0.56 29.65 25.86
C TYR A 379 -1.70 29.91 26.87
N ASP A 380 -2.35 31.06 26.74
CA ASP A 380 -3.47 31.52 27.58
C ASP A 380 -4.75 31.65 26.72
N GLU A 381 -5.73 30.79 26.96
CA GLU A 381 -6.98 30.71 26.17
C GLU A 381 -7.90 31.93 26.37
N ASP A 382 -7.89 32.57 27.55
CA ASP A 382 -8.80 33.68 27.86
C ASP A 382 -8.40 34.96 27.09
N LEU A 383 -7.09 35.19 26.90
CA LEU A 383 -6.57 36.33 26.15
C LEU A 383 -6.89 36.29 24.64
N GLU A 384 -6.91 35.10 24.03
CA GLU A 384 -7.25 34.97 22.61
C GLU A 384 -8.77 35.04 22.37
N ALA A 385 -9.56 34.47 23.28
CA ALA A 385 -11.03 34.54 23.24
C ALA A 385 -11.57 35.98 23.29
N GLU A 386 -10.88 36.88 24.00
CA GLU A 386 -11.27 38.30 24.08
C GLU A 386 -10.95 39.08 22.78
N LYS A 387 -9.91 38.69 22.03
CA LYS A 387 -9.60 39.27 20.70
C LYS A 387 -10.65 38.89 19.65
N ASP A 388 -11.06 37.63 19.62
CA ASP A 388 -12.04 37.14 18.63
C ASP A 388 -13.41 37.81 18.80
N ARG A 389 -13.82 38.09 20.05
CA ARG A 389 -15.04 38.85 20.36
C ARG A 389 -15.07 40.26 19.78
N LEU A 390 -13.91 40.92 19.65
CA LEU A 390 -13.81 42.29 19.14
C LEU A 390 -13.95 42.39 17.62
N ASN A 391 -13.60 41.33 16.88
CA ASN A 391 -13.49 41.37 15.42
C ASN A 391 -14.79 40.99 14.67
N ILE A 392 -15.75 40.33 15.32
CA ILE A 392 -16.99 39.85 14.68
C ILE A 392 -18.11 40.89 14.77
N ARG A 393 -18.17 41.82 13.80
CA ARG A 393 -19.36 42.67 13.59
C ARG A 393 -20.45 41.94 12.79
N GLN A 394 -21.61 41.76 13.40
CA GLN A 394 -22.80 41.18 12.75
C GLN A 394 -23.53 42.21 11.84
N PRO A 395 -24.28 41.76 10.81
CA PRO A 395 -25.12 42.61 9.97
C PRO A 395 -26.39 43.11 10.70
N PHE A 396 -26.98 44.19 10.17
CA PHE A 396 -28.12 44.92 10.74
C PHE A 396 -29.44 44.12 10.84
N ASN A 397 -30.23 44.40 11.89
CA ASN A 397 -31.65 44.76 11.72
C ASN A 397 -32.26 45.52 12.93
N LEU A 398 -33.34 46.25 12.67
CA LEU A 398 -34.22 46.99 13.60
C LEU A 398 -35.62 46.31 13.64
N PRO A 399 -36.64 46.75 14.42
CA PRO A 399 -36.70 47.68 15.57
C PRO A 399 -37.47 47.11 16.80
N MET A 400 -37.46 47.79 17.97
CA MET A 400 -38.67 48.29 18.68
C MET A 400 -38.41 48.89 20.08
N LYS A 401 -39.43 49.56 20.65
CA LYS A 401 -39.52 50.19 21.99
C LYS A 401 -39.77 49.13 23.10
N ASN A 402 -39.74 49.38 24.42
CA ASN A 402 -39.98 50.63 25.17
C ASN A 402 -39.51 50.58 26.66
N ASN A 403 -39.34 51.76 27.29
CA ASN A 403 -39.51 52.07 28.73
C ASN A 403 -38.70 51.39 29.88
N ASN A 404 -37.96 52.22 30.64
CA ASN A 404 -38.08 52.50 32.11
C ASN A 404 -36.84 52.41 33.04
N ASN A 405 -36.67 53.48 33.83
CA ASN A 405 -36.09 53.60 35.19
C ASN A 405 -34.55 53.47 35.45
N LYS A 406 -33.97 54.60 35.90
CA LYS A 406 -33.37 54.88 37.24
C LYS A 406 -32.52 53.78 37.92
N SER A 407 -31.39 54.06 38.58
CA SER A 407 -30.75 55.33 39.02
C SER A 407 -29.34 55.09 39.61
N LEU A 408 -28.76 56.11 40.28
CA LEU A 408 -27.45 56.20 40.97
C LEU A 408 -26.33 56.70 40.02
N ALA A 409 -25.71 57.88 40.20
CA ALA A 409 -25.15 58.62 41.35
C ALA A 409 -23.64 58.36 41.53
N VAL A 410 -22.86 59.45 41.59
CA VAL A 410 -21.39 59.47 41.65
C VAL A 410 -20.98 60.58 42.62
N ASP A 411 -20.13 60.24 43.60
CA ASP A 411 -19.53 61.21 44.52
C ASP A 411 -18.05 61.43 44.20
N LEU A 412 -17.56 62.64 44.49
CA LEU A 412 -16.17 63.08 44.34
C LEU A 412 -15.68 63.73 45.64
N PRO A 413 -14.48 63.41 46.15
CA PRO A 413 -13.78 64.21 47.14
C PRO A 413 -12.87 65.26 46.45
N GLU A 414 -12.70 66.42 47.09
CA GLU A 414 -11.94 67.56 46.54
C GLU A 414 -10.49 67.67 47.06
N LYS A 415 -9.63 68.27 46.22
CA LYS A 415 -8.54 69.24 46.52
C LYS A 415 -7.48 68.90 47.60
N ASN A 416 -6.22 68.95 47.17
CA ASN A 416 -5.48 70.23 47.17
C ASN A 416 -4.75 70.40 45.83
#